data_AF-A0A850CIR9-F1
#
_entry.id   AF-A0A850CIR9-F1
#
_cell.length_a   1.000
_cell.length_b   1.000
_cell.length_c   1.000
_cell.angle_alpha   90.00
_cell.angle_beta   90.00
_cell.angle_gamma   90.00
#
_symmetry.space_group_name_H-M   'P 1'
#
loop_
_entity.id
_entity.type
_entity.pdbx_description
1 polymer ?
#
loop_
_entity_poly.entity_id
_entity_poly.type
_entity_poly.pdbx_seq_one_letter_code
_entity_poly.pdbx_strand_id
1 'polypeptide(L)'
;MNHTALSRHRSTRGMLSLLLATLAALSLVWCVAPAANAGGVGAPPVPAAPTGLPADIERLSPYVPGIACDMRDRTGTVRLAQLIKTTYGNTYGLARSCTAATKPSEHFDGRAVDTFFNVRDAAQRTNANALISWLLATDKAGNPYANARRLGVMYILWNNKMWSSYRTSEGWRPYSTCATTPTTAYDTTCHRDHIHISLSWEGAMGRTSFWSKQVAPVDWGPCRLPDLTWSIGWSAPNPGRCPSYP
;
A
#
# COMPACT_ATOMS: atom_id res chain seq x y z
N MET A 1 69.00 -52.91 -28.65
CA MET A 1 68.76 -52.64 -27.22
C MET A 1 68.00 -53.85 -26.68
N ASN A 2 68.73 -54.90 -26.29
CA ASN A 2 69.05 -55.26 -24.89
C ASN A 2 67.79 -55.72 -24.14
N HIS A 3 67.66 -56.88 -23.51
CA HIS A 3 68.50 -58.04 -23.21
C HIS A 3 67.53 -59.15 -22.70
N THR A 4 67.92 -60.43 -22.83
CA THR A 4 67.80 -61.56 -21.84
C THR A 4 66.89 -61.40 -20.61
N ALA A 5 66.21 -62.38 -20.00
CA ALA A 5 66.22 -63.84 -20.06
C ALA A 5 65.10 -64.41 -19.15
N LEU A 6 64.70 -65.66 -19.45
CA LEU A 6 64.39 -66.79 -18.54
C LEU A 6 63.68 -66.60 -17.17
N SER A 7 62.64 -67.45 -17.00
CA SER A 7 62.58 -68.53 -15.99
C SER A 7 61.79 -68.35 -14.68
N ARG A 8 60.93 -69.38 -14.46
CA ARG A 8 60.59 -70.11 -13.22
C ARG A 8 59.44 -69.65 -12.30
N HIS A 9 58.55 -70.66 -12.15
CA HIS A 9 58.07 -71.27 -10.90
C HIS A 9 56.81 -70.79 -10.16
N ARG A 10 55.93 -71.78 -9.97
CA ARG A 10 55.18 -72.20 -8.76
C ARG A 10 54.16 -71.20 -8.19
N SER A 11 52.86 -71.50 -8.23
CA SER A 11 52.13 -72.39 -7.29
C SER A 11 52.36 -72.04 -5.82
N THR A 12 51.34 -71.48 -5.15
CA THR A 12 50.59 -72.12 -4.03
C THR A 12 49.82 -71.09 -3.21
N ARG A 13 48.62 -71.51 -2.73
CA ARG A 13 47.98 -71.24 -1.42
C ARG A 13 47.77 -69.75 -1.05
N GLY A 14 46.56 -69.23 -0.95
CA GLY A 14 45.46 -69.68 -0.11
C GLY A 14 45.33 -68.71 1.07
N MET A 15 44.12 -68.22 1.37
CA MET A 15 43.63 -67.89 2.72
C MET A 15 42.21 -67.35 2.64
N LEU A 16 41.29 -68.14 3.18
CA LEU A 16 39.95 -67.74 3.60
C LEU A 16 40.07 -66.73 4.75
N SER A 17 39.38 -65.60 4.66
CA SER A 17 39.14 -64.70 5.80
C SER A 17 37.63 -64.53 5.98
N LEU A 18 37.13 -65.11 7.07
CA LEU A 18 35.77 -64.89 7.60
C LEU A 18 35.65 -63.46 8.11
N LEU A 19 34.65 -62.71 7.63
CA LEU A 19 34.23 -61.42 8.18
C LEU A 19 32.92 -61.60 8.96
N LEU A 20 32.98 -61.50 10.29
CA LEU A 20 31.79 -61.26 11.13
C LEU A 20 31.52 -59.76 11.17
N ALA A 21 30.33 -59.34 10.72
CA ALA A 21 29.84 -57.97 10.90
C ALA A 21 28.83 -57.93 12.06
N THR A 22 29.14 -57.15 13.09
CA THR A 22 28.23 -56.83 14.21
C THR A 22 27.39 -55.60 13.86
N LEU A 23 26.06 -55.74 13.83
CA LEU A 23 25.11 -54.64 13.66
C LEU A 23 24.75 -54.06 15.04
N ALA A 24 25.20 -52.83 15.33
CA ALA A 24 24.73 -52.05 16.47
C ALA A 24 23.49 -51.24 16.06
N ALA A 25 22.34 -51.53 16.68
CA ALA A 25 21.11 -50.78 16.49
C ALA A 25 21.11 -49.50 17.34
N LEU A 26 21.07 -48.33 16.70
CA LEU A 26 20.87 -47.04 17.36
C LEU A 26 19.36 -46.76 17.47
N SER A 27 18.85 -46.74 18.70
CA SER A 27 17.48 -46.31 19.00
C SER A 27 17.38 -44.79 19.01
N LEU A 28 16.81 -44.18 17.97
CA LEU A 28 16.46 -42.76 17.95
C LEU A 28 15.17 -42.53 18.76
N VAL A 29 15.30 -41.90 19.92
CA VAL A 29 14.16 -41.41 20.71
C VAL A 29 13.67 -40.11 20.06
N TRP A 30 12.48 -40.14 19.45
CA TRP A 30 11.77 -38.94 19.01
C TRP A 30 11.15 -38.24 20.22
N CYS A 31 11.75 -37.15 20.67
CA CYS A 31 11.07 -36.19 21.53
C CYS A 31 10.03 -35.45 20.70
N VAL A 32 8.75 -35.81 20.84
CA VAL A 32 7.64 -35.02 20.31
C VAL A 32 7.48 -33.80 21.22
N ALA A 33 8.04 -32.66 20.83
CA ALA A 33 7.76 -31.41 21.50
C ALA A 33 6.27 -31.06 21.29
N PRO A 34 5.51 -30.69 22.33
CA PRO A 34 4.15 -30.22 22.15
C PRO A 34 4.19 -28.97 21.26
N ALA A 35 3.49 -29.02 20.14
CA ALA A 35 3.25 -27.84 19.31
C ALA A 35 2.58 -26.78 20.18
N ALA A 36 3.28 -25.67 20.44
CA ALA A 36 2.66 -24.51 21.03
C ALA A 36 1.51 -24.10 20.12
N ASN A 37 0.27 -24.16 20.62
CA ASN A 37 -0.87 -23.56 19.96
C ASN A 37 -0.61 -22.06 19.87
N ALA A 38 -0.10 -21.60 18.73
CA ALA A 38 -0.18 -20.22 18.33
C ALA A 38 -1.69 -19.90 18.23
N GLY A 39 -2.23 -19.29 19.28
CA GLY A 39 -3.59 -18.74 19.25
C GLY A 39 -3.69 -17.88 18.00
N GLY A 40 -4.57 -18.27 17.08
CA GLY A 40 -4.69 -17.62 15.78
C GLY A 40 -4.98 -16.15 15.98
N VAL A 41 -4.00 -15.30 15.70
CA VAL A 41 -4.21 -13.86 15.60
C VAL A 41 -5.14 -13.68 14.41
N GLY A 42 -6.40 -13.32 14.65
CA GLY A 42 -7.37 -13.08 13.60
C GLY A 42 -6.82 -12.09 12.57
N ALA A 43 -7.28 -12.19 11.31
CA ALA A 43 -6.88 -11.25 10.28
C ALA A 43 -7.12 -9.80 10.74
N PRO A 44 -6.21 -8.85 10.43
CA PRO A 44 -6.39 -7.47 10.84
C PRO A 44 -7.70 -6.90 10.26
N PRO A 45 -8.40 -6.02 11.02
CA PRO A 45 -9.66 -5.47 10.56
C PRO A 45 -9.44 -4.67 9.27
N VAL A 46 -10.48 -4.61 8.44
CA VAL A 46 -10.53 -3.79 7.22
C VAL A 46 -11.82 -2.98 7.20
N PRO A 47 -11.84 -1.81 6.53
CA PRO A 47 -13.06 -1.03 6.44
C PRO A 47 -14.23 -1.80 5.84
N ALA A 48 -15.43 -1.56 6.36
CA ALA A 48 -16.65 -2.12 5.79
C ALA A 48 -16.95 -1.45 4.43
N ALA A 49 -17.07 -2.27 3.38
CA ALA A 49 -17.60 -1.81 2.11
C ALA A 49 -19.14 -1.85 2.15
N PRO A 50 -19.84 -0.79 1.72
CA PRO A 50 -21.29 -0.78 1.78
C PRO A 50 -21.89 -1.71 0.73
N THR A 51 -23.04 -2.32 1.04
CA THR A 51 -23.74 -3.27 0.15
C THR A 51 -24.41 -2.55 -1.03
N GLY A 52 -24.85 -3.30 -2.05
CA GLY A 52 -25.59 -2.74 -3.20
C GLY A 52 -24.77 -1.76 -4.06
N LEU A 53 -23.47 -1.96 -4.17
CA LEU A 53 -22.64 -1.19 -5.11
C LEU A 53 -22.97 -1.60 -6.56
N PRO A 54 -22.96 -0.65 -7.51
CA PRO A 54 -23.15 -0.97 -8.92
C PRO A 54 -22.02 -1.87 -9.44
N ALA A 55 -22.33 -2.65 -10.49
CA ALA A 55 -21.33 -3.48 -11.18
C ALA A 55 -20.21 -2.60 -11.77
N ASP A 56 -20.60 -1.50 -12.40
CA ASP A 56 -19.68 -0.48 -12.88
C ASP A 56 -18.95 0.23 -11.73
N ILE A 57 -17.79 0.78 -12.05
CA ILE A 57 -16.88 1.40 -11.08
C ILE A 57 -16.19 2.60 -11.70
N GLU A 58 -15.87 3.59 -10.86
CA GLU A 58 -15.10 4.77 -11.22
C GLU A 58 -13.84 4.39 -12.00
N ARG A 59 -13.42 5.23 -12.94
CA ARG A 59 -12.10 5.06 -13.56
C ARG A 59 -11.00 5.28 -12.51
N LEU A 60 -9.77 4.85 -12.81
CA LEU A 60 -8.63 5.29 -12.03
C LEU A 60 -8.54 6.82 -12.08
N SER A 61 -8.43 7.47 -10.92
CA SER A 61 -8.33 8.92 -10.82
C SER A 61 -7.11 9.42 -11.59
N PRO A 62 -7.26 10.45 -12.45
CA PRO A 62 -6.11 11.17 -12.99
C PRO A 62 -5.45 11.99 -11.87
N TYR A 63 -4.26 12.53 -12.17
CA TYR A 63 -3.67 13.57 -11.32
C TYR A 63 -4.41 14.89 -11.53
N VAL A 64 -4.91 15.47 -10.43
CA VAL A 64 -5.49 16.81 -10.34
C VAL A 64 -4.74 17.58 -9.26
N PRO A 65 -3.99 18.63 -9.60
CA PRO A 65 -3.14 19.34 -8.65
C PRO A 65 -3.97 20.10 -7.60
N GLY A 66 -3.50 20.14 -6.35
CA GLY A 66 -4.06 20.99 -5.29
C GLY A 66 -3.79 22.48 -5.50
N ILE A 67 -4.58 23.12 -6.35
CA ILE A 67 -4.44 24.54 -6.75
C ILE A 67 -5.43 25.49 -6.07
N ALA A 68 -6.29 24.99 -5.18
CA ALA A 68 -7.23 25.81 -4.43
C ALA A 68 -6.76 26.01 -2.98
N CYS A 69 -6.94 27.21 -2.46
CA CYS A 69 -6.92 27.44 -1.03
C CYS A 69 -8.36 27.65 -0.55
N ASP A 70 -8.96 26.57 -0.10
CA ASP A 70 -10.36 26.57 0.31
C ASP A 70 -10.51 26.26 1.81
N MET A 71 -9.57 25.52 2.39
CA MET A 71 -9.46 25.15 3.81
C MET A 71 -10.72 24.47 4.40
N ARG A 72 -11.73 24.19 3.58
CA ARG A 72 -12.95 23.47 3.93
C ARG A 72 -12.72 21.98 3.82
N ASP A 73 -13.15 21.24 4.84
CA ASP A 73 -13.26 19.80 4.77
C ASP A 73 -14.33 19.39 3.75
N ARG A 74 -14.03 18.37 2.95
CA ARG A 74 -14.99 17.85 1.98
C ARG A 74 -15.74 16.65 2.54
N THR A 75 -17.01 16.53 2.18
CA THR A 75 -17.92 15.53 2.75
C THR A 75 -17.40 14.10 2.59
N GLY A 76 -16.92 13.72 1.41
CA GLY A 76 -16.32 12.41 1.15
C GLY A 76 -14.99 12.20 1.88
N THR A 77 -14.15 13.24 1.97
CA THR A 77 -12.91 13.23 2.76
C THR A 77 -13.19 12.93 4.23
N VAL A 78 -14.16 13.63 4.83
CA VAL A 78 -14.61 13.40 6.22
C VAL A 78 -15.16 11.99 6.38
N ARG A 79 -16.00 11.52 5.45
CA ARG A 79 -16.57 10.16 5.50
C ARG A 79 -15.49 9.08 5.44
N LEU A 80 -14.47 9.24 4.59
CA LEU A 80 -13.34 8.32 4.54
C LEU A 80 -12.56 8.31 5.86
N ALA A 81 -12.25 9.49 6.41
CA ALA A 81 -11.55 9.60 7.69
C ALA A 81 -12.34 8.93 8.84
N GLN A 82 -13.66 9.12 8.88
CA GLN A 82 -14.52 8.46 9.87
C GLN A 82 -14.61 6.95 9.67
N LEU A 83 -14.66 6.48 8.42
CA LEU A 83 -14.64 5.04 8.11
C LEU A 83 -13.36 4.39 8.64
N ILE A 84 -12.19 5.01 8.40
CA ILE A 84 -10.90 4.52 8.87
C ILE A 84 -10.83 4.58 10.41
N LYS A 85 -11.23 5.71 11.01
CA LYS A 85 -11.28 5.87 12.47
C LYS A 85 -12.16 4.81 13.14
N THR A 86 -13.34 4.54 12.58
CA THR A 86 -14.27 3.52 13.11
C THR A 86 -13.66 2.12 13.04
N THR A 87 -12.86 1.84 12.00
CA THR A 87 -12.24 0.52 11.78
C THR A 87 -11.07 0.28 12.73
N TYR A 88 -10.23 1.30 12.99
CA TYR A 88 -8.94 1.11 13.65
C TYR A 88 -8.78 1.88 14.97
N GLY A 89 -9.71 2.77 15.33
CA GLY A 89 -9.60 3.64 16.51
C GLY A 89 -8.58 4.79 16.35
N ASN A 90 -8.12 5.08 15.14
CA ASN A 90 -7.08 6.08 14.89
C ASN A 90 -7.60 7.53 14.93
N THR A 91 -6.67 8.47 15.09
CA THR A 91 -6.87 9.90 14.80
C THR A 91 -6.59 10.20 13.32
N TYR A 92 -7.05 11.36 12.86
CA TYR A 92 -6.81 11.81 11.49
C TYR A 92 -6.65 13.34 11.41
N GLY A 93 -6.01 13.81 10.35
CA GLY A 93 -5.94 15.21 9.94
C GLY A 93 -6.60 15.43 8.58
N LEU A 94 -7.34 16.54 8.44
CA LEU A 94 -8.07 16.92 7.23
C LEU A 94 -7.53 18.24 6.65
N ALA A 95 -8.38 19.21 6.31
CA ALA A 95 -7.95 20.45 5.68
C ALA A 95 -6.98 21.25 6.56
N ARG A 96 -6.08 22.00 5.91
CA ARG A 96 -5.03 22.81 6.56
C ARG A 96 -4.99 24.22 5.98
N SER A 97 -4.44 25.15 6.75
CA SER A 97 -4.20 26.51 6.25
C SER A 97 -3.19 26.52 5.10
N CYS A 98 -3.49 27.32 4.08
CA CYS A 98 -2.61 27.58 2.94
C CYS A 98 -1.82 28.89 3.07
N THR A 99 -2.09 29.71 4.10
CA THR A 99 -1.74 31.15 4.11
C THR A 99 -0.24 31.41 4.11
N ALA A 100 0.56 30.48 4.63
CA ALA A 100 2.03 30.52 4.60
C ALA A 100 2.63 29.40 3.73
N ALA A 101 1.81 28.76 2.89
CA ALA A 101 2.24 27.62 2.11
C ALA A 101 3.11 28.04 0.93
N THR A 102 4.27 27.41 0.80
CA THR A 102 5.19 27.62 -0.33
C THR A 102 5.09 26.52 -1.40
N LYS A 103 4.28 25.49 -1.17
CA LYS A 103 4.07 24.36 -2.09
C LYS A 103 2.60 23.93 -2.09
N PRO A 104 2.04 23.53 -3.24
CA PRO A 104 0.68 22.98 -3.34
C PRO A 104 0.46 21.77 -2.41
N SER A 105 -0.77 21.61 -1.93
CA SER A 105 -1.19 20.45 -1.15
C SER A 105 -2.70 20.24 -1.26
N GLU A 106 -3.13 18.99 -1.38
CA GLU A 106 -4.54 18.61 -1.31
C GLU A 106 -5.15 18.75 0.10
N HIS A 107 -4.35 19.06 1.13
CA HIS A 107 -4.91 19.54 2.40
C HIS A 107 -5.48 20.95 2.29
N PHE A 108 -5.01 21.78 1.37
CA PHE A 108 -5.49 23.17 1.25
C PHE A 108 -6.86 23.25 0.57
N ASP A 109 -7.18 22.27 -0.26
CA ASP A 109 -8.47 22.14 -0.93
C ASP A 109 -9.37 21.06 -0.31
N GLY A 110 -8.96 20.48 0.81
CA GLY A 110 -9.75 19.53 1.62
C GLY A 110 -9.88 18.13 1.04
N ARG A 111 -9.10 17.77 0.01
CA ARG A 111 -9.15 16.44 -0.62
C ARG A 111 -8.26 15.40 0.06
N ALA A 112 -7.41 15.80 1.01
CA ALA A 112 -6.49 14.90 1.69
C ALA A 112 -6.95 14.45 3.08
N VAL A 113 -6.63 13.20 3.42
CA VAL A 113 -6.73 12.62 4.76
C VAL A 113 -5.36 12.10 5.18
N ASP A 114 -4.87 12.55 6.32
CA ASP A 114 -3.78 11.87 7.03
C ASP A 114 -4.40 10.99 8.12
N THR A 115 -4.20 9.67 8.07
CA THR A 115 -4.60 8.75 9.14
C THR A 115 -3.36 8.21 9.85
N PHE A 116 -3.31 8.34 11.17
CA PHE A 116 -2.09 8.10 11.92
C PHE A 116 -1.86 6.61 12.18
N PHE A 117 -0.73 6.12 11.67
CA PHE A 117 -0.19 4.78 11.85
C PHE A 117 1.32 4.91 11.94
N ASN A 118 1.95 4.38 12.98
CA ASN A 118 3.39 4.38 13.11
C ASN A 118 3.97 3.10 12.52
N VAL A 119 4.78 3.22 11.47
CA VAL A 119 5.45 2.08 10.82
C VAL A 119 6.40 1.34 11.77
N ARG A 120 6.90 2.00 12.82
CA ARG A 120 7.79 1.39 13.81
C ARG A 120 7.02 0.53 14.82
N ASP A 121 5.72 0.76 14.98
CA ASP A 121 4.83 -0.09 15.76
C ASP A 121 4.32 -1.26 14.90
N ALA A 122 4.51 -2.50 15.39
CA ALA A 122 4.18 -3.69 14.62
C ALA A 122 2.66 -3.88 14.39
N ALA A 123 1.83 -3.53 15.36
CA ALA A 123 0.39 -3.64 15.26
C ALA A 123 -0.17 -2.58 14.30
N GLN A 124 0.28 -1.33 14.44
CA GLN A 124 -0.13 -0.24 13.55
C GLN A 124 0.35 -0.48 12.13
N ARG A 125 1.58 -0.97 11.92
CA ARG A 125 2.07 -1.37 10.59
C ARG A 125 1.22 -2.48 9.97
N THR A 126 0.77 -3.45 10.77
CA THR A 126 -0.12 -4.52 10.30
C THR A 126 -1.48 -3.97 9.86
N ASN A 127 -2.07 -3.08 10.66
CA ASN A 127 -3.34 -2.43 10.33
C ASN A 127 -3.23 -1.49 9.11
N ALA A 128 -2.14 -0.72 9.01
CA ALA A 128 -1.84 0.11 7.84
C ALA A 128 -1.77 -0.73 6.55
N ASN A 129 -1.07 -1.86 6.60
CA ASN A 129 -0.98 -2.78 5.47
C ASN A 129 -2.34 -3.41 5.13
N ALA A 130 -3.19 -3.67 6.13
CA ALA A 130 -4.56 -4.17 5.91
C ALA A 130 -5.44 -3.14 5.20
N LEU A 131 -5.41 -1.87 5.64
CA LEU A 131 -6.12 -0.77 4.99
C LEU A 131 -5.67 -0.60 3.53
N ILE A 132 -4.35 -0.55 3.30
CA ILE A 132 -3.78 -0.41 1.95
C ILE A 132 -4.17 -1.60 1.07
N SER A 133 -4.10 -2.82 1.60
CA SER A 133 -4.49 -4.02 0.86
C SER A 133 -5.97 -3.99 0.50
N TRP A 134 -6.84 -3.55 1.43
CA TRP A 134 -8.27 -3.37 1.18
C TRP A 134 -8.56 -2.31 0.12
N LEU A 135 -7.83 -1.18 0.12
CA LEU A 135 -7.95 -0.14 -0.90
C LEU A 135 -7.55 -0.67 -2.28
N LEU A 136 -6.44 -1.40 -2.36
CA LEU A 136 -5.81 -1.80 -3.61
C LEU A 136 -6.24 -3.18 -4.12
N ALA A 137 -7.08 -3.90 -3.38
CA ALA A 137 -7.56 -5.23 -3.76
C ALA A 137 -8.35 -5.24 -5.07
N THR A 138 -8.26 -6.36 -5.78
CA THR A 138 -9.19 -6.70 -6.86
C THR A 138 -10.51 -7.18 -6.26
N ASP A 139 -11.64 -6.64 -6.69
CA ASP A 139 -12.95 -7.12 -6.22
C ASP A 139 -13.36 -8.45 -6.87
N LYS A 140 -14.50 -9.00 -6.41
CA LYS A 140 -15.04 -10.28 -6.93
C LYS A 140 -15.42 -10.23 -8.41
N ALA A 141 -15.61 -9.03 -8.98
CA ALA A 141 -15.91 -8.84 -10.40
C ALA A 141 -14.64 -8.65 -11.24
N GLY A 142 -13.46 -8.78 -10.64
CA GLY A 142 -12.18 -8.64 -11.33
C GLY A 142 -11.72 -7.20 -11.52
N ASN A 143 -12.35 -6.22 -10.88
CA ASN A 143 -11.90 -4.83 -10.96
C ASN A 143 -10.67 -4.61 -10.08
N PRO A 144 -9.49 -4.29 -10.63
CA PRO A 144 -8.31 -3.99 -9.83
C PRO A 144 -8.49 -2.66 -9.08
N TYR A 145 -7.88 -2.55 -7.91
CA TYR A 145 -7.90 -1.36 -7.06
C TYR A 145 -9.32 -0.87 -6.71
N ALA A 146 -10.23 -1.81 -6.46
CA ALA A 146 -11.66 -1.53 -6.46
C ALA A 146 -12.04 -0.46 -5.43
N ASN A 147 -11.64 -0.61 -4.17
CA ASN A 147 -12.01 0.40 -3.16
C ASN A 147 -11.30 1.73 -3.39
N ALA A 148 -10.05 1.74 -3.87
CA ALA A 148 -9.36 2.96 -4.27
C ALA A 148 -10.13 3.71 -5.36
N ARG A 149 -10.63 3.02 -6.39
CA ARG A 149 -11.47 3.61 -7.44
C ARG A 149 -12.80 4.10 -6.87
N ARG A 150 -13.51 3.27 -6.10
CA ARG A 150 -14.83 3.60 -5.53
C ARG A 150 -14.79 4.76 -4.53
N LEU A 151 -13.69 4.94 -3.81
CA LEU A 151 -13.50 6.07 -2.91
C LEU A 151 -12.91 7.30 -3.62
N GLY A 152 -12.48 7.16 -4.86
CA GLY A 152 -11.85 8.23 -5.62
C GLY A 152 -10.44 8.55 -5.13
N VAL A 153 -9.64 7.56 -4.71
CA VAL A 153 -8.24 7.75 -4.32
C VAL A 153 -7.40 8.14 -5.54
N MET A 154 -6.69 9.26 -5.43
CA MET A 154 -5.75 9.76 -6.43
C MET A 154 -4.34 9.21 -6.18
N TYR A 155 -3.86 9.28 -4.94
CA TYR A 155 -2.59 8.70 -4.53
C TYR A 155 -2.53 8.40 -3.03
N ILE A 156 -1.60 7.53 -2.64
CA ILE A 156 -1.33 7.12 -1.27
C ILE A 156 0.17 7.29 -0.99
N LEU A 157 0.53 7.86 0.15
CA LEU A 157 1.90 7.89 0.67
C LEU A 157 1.96 7.10 1.98
N TRP A 158 2.91 6.17 2.05
CA TRP A 158 3.16 5.35 3.23
C TRP A 158 4.58 4.83 3.22
N ASN A 159 5.26 4.92 4.36
CA ASN A 159 6.56 4.31 4.63
C ASN A 159 7.57 4.54 3.50
N ASN A 160 7.87 5.81 3.21
CA ASN A 160 8.82 6.24 2.17
C ASN A 160 8.41 5.96 0.73
N LYS A 161 7.17 5.53 0.48
CA LYS A 161 6.71 5.15 -0.86
C LYS A 161 5.43 5.85 -1.24
N MET A 162 5.22 5.93 -2.55
CA MET A 162 4.02 6.44 -3.18
C MET A 162 3.41 5.40 -4.10
N TRP A 163 2.09 5.21 -4.00
CA TRP A 163 1.28 4.59 -5.04
C TRP A 163 0.32 5.64 -5.62
N SER A 164 0.02 5.57 -6.91
CA SER A 164 -0.95 6.50 -7.51
C SER A 164 -1.80 5.86 -8.61
N SER A 165 -3.06 6.27 -8.66
CA SER A 165 -4.06 5.77 -9.61
C SER A 165 -3.70 6.07 -11.07
N TYR A 166 -2.97 7.16 -11.32
CA TYR A 166 -2.53 7.56 -12.66
C TYR A 166 -1.19 6.95 -13.08
N ARG A 167 -0.56 6.11 -12.25
CA ARG A 167 0.70 5.38 -12.55
C ARG A 167 0.70 3.97 -11.96
N THR A 168 -0.41 3.26 -12.10
CA THR A 168 -0.58 1.92 -11.50
C THR A 168 0.37 0.87 -12.07
N SER A 169 0.76 0.99 -13.35
CA SER A 169 1.74 0.11 -14.01
C SER A 169 3.11 0.10 -13.33
N GLU A 170 3.43 1.11 -12.54
CA GLU A 170 4.70 1.23 -11.84
C GLU A 170 4.64 0.77 -10.38
N GLY A 171 3.44 0.42 -9.88
CA GLY A 171 3.25 0.01 -8.49
C GLY A 171 3.69 1.07 -7.47
N TRP A 172 4.24 0.59 -6.35
CA TRP A 172 4.80 1.44 -5.30
C TRP A 172 6.20 1.92 -5.66
N ARG A 173 6.41 3.23 -5.62
CA ARG A 173 7.67 3.89 -5.99
C ARG A 173 8.29 4.59 -4.79
N PRO A 174 9.62 4.82 -4.76
CA PRO A 174 10.25 5.69 -3.77
C PRO A 174 9.60 7.07 -3.76
N TYR A 175 9.33 7.61 -2.57
CA TYR A 175 8.84 8.96 -2.38
C TYR A 175 10.00 9.89 -2.05
N SER A 176 10.38 10.75 -3.00
CA SER A 176 11.50 11.69 -2.84
C SER A 176 12.78 10.97 -2.39
N THR A 177 13.58 11.58 -1.52
CA THR A 177 14.81 11.02 -0.93
C THR A 177 14.54 10.20 0.35
N CYS A 178 13.28 9.87 0.66
CA CYS A 178 12.93 9.29 1.95
C CYS A 178 13.56 7.92 2.25
N ALA A 179 13.80 7.11 1.21
CA ALA A 179 14.49 5.82 1.38
C ALA A 179 15.95 6.00 1.85
N THR A 180 16.59 7.11 1.47
CA THR A 180 17.98 7.44 1.82
C THR A 180 18.10 8.39 3.01
N THR A 181 16.97 8.77 3.64
CA THR A 181 16.94 9.65 4.82
C THR A 181 16.24 8.94 5.99
N PRO A 182 16.91 8.01 6.69
CA PRO A 182 16.26 7.09 7.62
C PRO A 182 15.97 7.66 9.02
N THR A 183 16.48 8.85 9.33
CA THR A 183 16.34 9.51 10.64
C THR A 183 14.87 9.76 11.01
N THR A 184 14.54 9.65 12.29
CA THR A 184 13.18 9.87 12.83
C THR A 184 12.71 11.31 12.67
N ALA A 185 13.62 12.28 12.52
CA ALA A 185 13.28 13.67 12.23
C ALA A 185 12.53 13.84 10.90
N TYR A 186 12.57 12.83 10.02
CA TYR A 186 11.86 12.81 8.74
C TYR A 186 10.65 11.88 8.77
N ASP A 187 10.26 11.30 9.92
CA ASP A 187 9.17 10.32 9.98
C ASP A 187 7.86 10.91 9.43
N THR A 188 7.49 12.16 9.77
CA THR A 188 6.32 12.84 9.21
C THR A 188 6.49 13.12 7.71
N THR A 189 7.57 13.77 7.30
CA THR A 189 7.85 14.09 5.88
C THR A 189 7.84 12.83 5.00
N CYS A 190 8.29 11.71 5.54
CA CYS A 190 8.42 10.44 4.84
C CYS A 190 7.30 9.44 5.14
N HIS A 191 6.21 9.92 5.77
CA HIS A 191 4.97 9.17 5.97
C HIS A 191 5.19 7.86 6.73
N ARG A 192 6.02 7.91 7.77
CA ARG A 192 6.35 6.79 8.65
C ARG A 192 5.49 6.79 9.92
N ASP A 193 4.81 7.89 10.21
CA ASP A 193 3.90 8.08 11.36
C ASP A 193 2.43 8.27 10.94
N HIS A 194 2.14 8.32 9.64
CA HIS A 194 0.78 8.34 9.09
C HIS A 194 0.75 7.84 7.64
N ILE A 195 -0.43 7.41 7.19
CA ILE A 195 -0.74 7.24 5.76
C ILE A 195 -1.41 8.53 5.30
N HIS A 196 -0.90 9.12 4.22
CA HIS A 196 -1.57 10.20 3.51
C HIS A 196 -2.35 9.63 2.34
N ILE A 197 -3.64 9.98 2.25
CA ILE A 197 -4.53 9.61 1.15
C ILE A 197 -5.05 10.89 0.52
N SER A 198 -4.73 11.09 -0.75
CA SER A 198 -5.25 12.20 -1.55
C SER A 198 -6.39 11.70 -2.43
N LEU A 199 -7.49 12.44 -2.48
CA LEU A 199 -8.69 12.10 -3.24
C LEU A 199 -8.82 12.94 -4.52
N SER A 200 -9.47 12.38 -5.52
CA SER A 200 -10.14 13.08 -6.61
C SER A 200 -11.23 14.02 -6.08
N TRP A 201 -11.71 14.96 -6.90
CA TRP A 201 -12.82 15.84 -6.50
C TRP A 201 -14.12 15.06 -6.32
N GLU A 202 -14.45 14.12 -7.20
CA GLU A 202 -15.63 13.28 -7.02
C GLU A 202 -15.58 12.44 -5.74
N GLY A 203 -14.40 11.93 -5.38
CA GLY A 203 -14.16 11.21 -4.13
C GLY A 203 -14.28 12.11 -2.91
N ALA A 204 -13.59 13.25 -2.93
CA ALA A 204 -13.61 14.23 -1.84
C ALA A 204 -15.01 14.81 -1.61
N MET A 205 -15.80 15.03 -2.65
CA MET A 205 -17.18 15.50 -2.55
C MET A 205 -18.18 14.39 -2.19
N GLY A 206 -17.73 13.14 -2.07
CA GLY A 206 -18.58 12.01 -1.68
C GLY A 206 -19.60 11.60 -2.75
N ARG A 207 -19.28 11.86 -4.03
CA ARG A 207 -20.15 11.59 -5.18
C ARG A 207 -19.95 10.21 -5.78
N THR A 208 -18.83 9.55 -5.48
CA THR A 208 -18.49 8.22 -6.01
C THR A 208 -19.40 7.11 -5.50
N SER A 209 -19.38 5.99 -6.21
CA SER A 209 -20.24 4.82 -6.04
C SER A 209 -20.16 4.22 -4.64
N PHE A 210 -19.02 4.35 -3.94
CA PHE A 210 -18.91 3.93 -2.54
C PHE A 210 -19.98 4.58 -1.67
N TRP A 211 -20.22 5.88 -1.88
CA TRP A 211 -21.11 6.69 -1.05
C TRP A 211 -22.51 6.85 -1.67
N SER A 212 -22.58 7.08 -2.98
CA SER A 212 -23.81 7.47 -3.68
C SER A 212 -24.52 6.32 -4.39
N LYS A 213 -23.86 5.16 -4.52
CA LYS A 213 -24.28 4.03 -5.38
C LYS A 213 -24.36 4.36 -6.87
N GLN A 214 -23.81 5.50 -7.28
CA GLN A 214 -23.73 5.93 -8.67
C GLN A 214 -22.27 6.14 -9.04
N VAL A 215 -21.87 5.67 -10.22
CA VAL A 215 -20.51 5.91 -10.73
C VAL A 215 -20.37 7.39 -11.07
N ALA A 216 -19.42 8.07 -10.44
CA ALA A 216 -19.17 9.47 -10.72
C ALA A 216 -18.18 9.64 -11.91
N PRO A 217 -18.44 10.59 -12.82
CA PRO A 217 -17.44 10.99 -13.80
C PRO A 217 -16.29 11.71 -13.10
N VAL A 218 -15.12 11.73 -13.76
CA VAL A 218 -13.95 12.51 -13.31
C VAL A 218 -14.34 13.98 -13.15
N ASP A 219 -13.98 14.55 -12.00
CA ASP A 219 -14.11 15.97 -11.71
C ASP A 219 -12.73 16.62 -11.64
N TRP A 220 -12.46 17.54 -12.56
CA TRP A 220 -11.20 18.27 -12.64
C TRP A 220 -11.10 19.41 -11.63
N GLY A 221 -12.16 19.68 -10.87
CA GLY A 221 -12.19 20.68 -9.83
C GLY A 221 -12.17 22.11 -10.34
N PRO A 222 -11.97 23.07 -9.42
CA PRO A 222 -11.87 24.47 -9.78
C PRO A 222 -10.60 24.74 -10.57
N CYS A 223 -10.72 25.57 -11.61
CA CYS A 223 -9.59 26.01 -12.40
C CYS A 223 -9.02 27.32 -11.86
N ARG A 224 -7.69 27.44 -11.90
CA ARG A 224 -6.99 28.68 -11.59
C ARG A 224 -7.33 29.74 -12.64
N LEU A 225 -7.36 31.00 -12.20
CA LEU A 225 -7.29 32.13 -13.11
C LEU A 225 -5.83 32.31 -13.59
N PRO A 226 -5.60 33.00 -14.72
CA PRO A 226 -4.26 33.31 -15.24
C PRO A 226 -3.45 34.30 -14.39
N ASP A 227 -3.92 34.67 -13.20
CA ASP A 227 -3.34 35.71 -12.33
C ASP A 227 -2.32 35.16 -11.33
N LEU A 228 -1.97 33.87 -11.46
CA LEU A 228 -1.10 33.15 -10.55
C LEU A 228 -1.54 33.20 -9.08
N THR A 229 -2.83 33.35 -8.79
CA THR A 229 -3.40 33.22 -7.44
C THR A 229 -3.99 31.83 -7.20
N TRP A 230 -4.43 31.51 -5.97
CA TRP A 230 -5.15 30.27 -5.73
C TRP A 230 -6.45 30.22 -6.55
N SER A 231 -6.87 29.04 -7.02
CA SER A 231 -8.20 28.93 -7.65
C SER A 231 -9.29 29.28 -6.65
N ILE A 232 -10.44 29.72 -7.17
CA ILE A 232 -11.67 29.76 -6.38
C ILE A 232 -11.96 28.36 -5.82
N GLY A 233 -12.59 28.29 -4.64
CA GLY A 233 -12.99 27.01 -4.05
C GLY A 233 -13.94 26.23 -4.97
N TRP A 234 -14.07 24.92 -4.75
CA TRP A 234 -15.00 24.10 -5.52
C TRP A 234 -16.45 24.55 -5.28
N SER A 235 -17.22 24.67 -6.37
CA SER A 235 -18.62 25.06 -6.36
C SER A 235 -19.53 24.07 -7.09
N ALA A 236 -19.04 23.47 -8.17
CA ALA A 236 -19.76 22.49 -8.97
C ALA A 236 -18.78 21.55 -9.69
N PRO A 237 -19.26 20.37 -10.15
CA PRO A 237 -18.44 19.43 -10.90
C PRO A 237 -17.87 20.04 -12.19
N ASN A 238 -16.58 19.82 -12.44
CA ASN A 238 -15.93 20.26 -13.68
C ASN A 238 -15.58 19.05 -14.57
N PRO A 239 -16.27 18.86 -15.72
CA PRO A 239 -15.99 17.74 -16.63
C PRO A 239 -14.73 17.93 -17.49
N GLY A 240 -14.16 19.15 -17.55
CA GLY A 240 -13.05 19.50 -18.42
C GLY A 240 -11.73 19.76 -17.69
N ARG A 241 -10.61 19.33 -18.28
CA ARG A 241 -9.27 19.65 -17.75
C ARG A 241 -9.09 21.17 -17.65
N CYS A 242 -8.53 21.63 -16.55
CA CYS A 242 -8.16 23.03 -16.41
C CYS A 242 -7.03 23.41 -17.38
N PRO A 243 -7.04 24.64 -17.91
CA PRO A 243 -5.92 25.17 -18.68
C PRO A 243 -4.62 25.13 -17.87
N SER A 244 -3.51 24.81 -18.53
CA SER A 244 -2.17 24.96 -17.97
C SER A 244 -1.68 26.39 -18.21
N TYR A 245 -1.24 27.05 -17.16
CA TYR A 245 -0.54 28.34 -17.26
C TYR A 245 0.97 28.12 -17.01
N PRO A 246 1.85 28.89 -17.66
CA PRO A 246 3.30 28.86 -17.42
C PRO A 246 3.68 29.10 -15.96
#